data_AF-A0A938XZQ8-F1
#
_entry.id   AF-A0A938XZQ8-F1
#
_cell.length_a   1.000
_cell.length_b   1.000
_cell.length_c   1.000
_cell.angle_alpha   90.00
_cell.angle_beta   90.00
_cell.angle_gamma   90.00
#
_symmetry.space_group_name_H-M   'P 1'
#
loop_
_entity.id
_entity.type
_entity.pdbx_description
1 polymer ?
#
loop_
_entity_poly.entity_id
_entity_poly.type
_entity_poly.pdbx_seq_one_letter_code
_entity_poly.pdbx_strand_id
1 'polypeptide(L)' 'MSHTCIECGGLAQANSDFCSFCQTNHTSDYQRVREYLRENPNRTPMEIANATGVSISKILRYVRSGSFTIVNRDR' A
#
# COMPACT_ATOMS: atom_id res chain seq x y z
N MET A 1 7.44 -24.39 -6.43
CA MET A 1 6.63 -23.98 -7.60
C MET A 1 6.77 -22.49 -7.72
N SER A 2 7.23 -21.98 -8.85
CA SER A 2 7.27 -20.53 -9.09
C SER A 2 5.84 -20.07 -9.34
N HIS A 3 5.32 -19.21 -8.47
CA HIS A 3 3.95 -18.71 -8.59
C HIS A 3 3.92 -17.47 -9.49
N THR A 4 2.72 -17.09 -9.92
CA THR A 4 2.50 -15.85 -10.65
C THR A 4 2.28 -14.70 -9.66
N CYS A 5 2.89 -13.55 -9.92
CA CYS A 5 2.73 -12.33 -9.12
C CYS A 5 1.27 -11.90 -9.13
N ILE A 6 0.66 -11.75 -7.96
CA ILE A 6 -0.77 -11.40 -7.84
C ILE A 6 -1.09 -9.96 -8.25
N GLU A 7 -0.09 -9.08 -8.35
CA GLU A 7 -0.29 -7.66 -8.74
C GLU A 7 -0.12 -7.42 -10.24
N CYS A 8 0.84 -8.09 -10.88
CA CYS A 8 1.19 -7.80 -12.27
C CYS A 8 1.14 -9.02 -13.21
N GLY A 9 0.91 -10.22 -12.70
CA GLY A 9 0.93 -11.43 -13.52
C GLY A 9 2.33 -11.92 -13.92
N GLY A 10 3.40 -11.29 -13.43
CA GLY A 10 4.78 -11.69 -13.71
C GLY A 10 5.25 -12.91 -12.91
N LEU A 11 6.54 -13.25 -12.99
CA LEU A 11 7.13 -14.33 -12.19
C LEU A 11 7.35 -13.88 -10.74
N ALA A 12 6.70 -14.53 -9.79
CA ALA A 12 6.88 -14.25 -8.37
C ALA A 12 8.20 -14.82 -7.84
N GLN A 13 8.70 -14.24 -6.75
CA GLN A 13 9.90 -14.76 -6.07
C GLN A 13 9.60 -16.04 -5.29
N ALA A 14 10.63 -16.84 -5.03
CA ALA A 14 10.49 -18.01 -4.16
C ALA A 14 10.04 -17.55 -2.75
N ASN A 15 8.92 -18.09 -2.27
CA ASN A 15 8.27 -17.73 -1.00
C ASN A 15 7.66 -16.31 -0.94
N SER A 16 7.29 -15.71 -2.07
CA SER A 16 6.55 -14.43 -2.11
C SER A 16 5.42 -14.51 -3.13
N ASP A 17 4.31 -13.82 -2.85
CA ASP A 17 3.20 -13.65 -3.80
C ASP A 17 3.50 -12.56 -4.85
N PHE A 18 4.64 -11.86 -4.71
CA PHE A 18 5.01 -10.73 -5.55
C PHE A 18 6.34 -10.97 -6.27
N CYS A 19 6.48 -10.39 -7.47
CA CYS A 19 7.78 -10.29 -8.13
C CYS A 19 8.67 -9.24 -7.44
N SER A 20 9.97 -9.25 -7.74
CA SER A 20 10.94 -8.29 -7.18
C SER A 20 10.55 -6.83 -7.44
N PHE A 21 10.04 -6.53 -8.63
CA PHE A 21 9.60 -5.19 -8.98
C PHE A 21 8.39 -4.73 -8.16
N CYS A 22 7.33 -5.55 -8.10
CA CYS A 22 6.14 -5.24 -7.30
C CYS A 22 6.49 -5.10 -5.82
N GLN A 23 7.35 -5.98 -5.29
CA GLN A 23 7.79 -5.91 -3.90
C GLN A 23 8.55 -4.62 -3.56
N THR A 24 9.43 -4.17 -4.46
CA THR A 24 10.10 -2.87 -4.34
C THR A 24 9.10 -1.72 -4.40
N ASN A 25 8.14 -1.76 -5.33
CA ASN A 25 7.10 -0.74 -5.42
C ASN A 25 6.23 -0.68 -4.17
N HIS A 26 5.85 -1.82 -3.61
CA HIS A 26 5.10 -1.85 -2.35
C HIS A 26 5.88 -1.20 -1.20
N THR A 27 7.19 -1.47 -1.13
CA THR A 27 8.05 -0.84 -0.12
C THR A 27 8.11 0.68 -0.31
N SER A 28 8.25 1.15 -1.56
CA SER A 28 8.28 2.57 -1.89
C SER A 28 6.94 3.27 -1.61
N ASP A 29 5.82 2.65 -2.03
CA ASP A 29 4.46 3.13 -1.77
C ASP A 29 4.21 3.24 -0.26
N TYR A 30 4.60 2.21 0.49
CA TYR A 30 4.46 2.18 1.94
C TYR A 30 5.25 3.29 2.63
N GLN A 31 6.50 3.54 2.20
CA GLN A 31 7.31 4.64 2.72
C GLN A 31 6.66 6.00 2.47
N ARG A 32 6.19 6.26 1.25
CA ARG A 32 5.48 7.52 0.91
C ARG A 32 4.26 7.74 1.78
N VAL A 33 3.41 6.71 1.91
CA VAL A 33 2.19 6.79 2.74
C VAL A 33 2.54 7.02 4.21
N ARG A 34 3.57 6.33 4.72
CA ARG A 34 4.04 6.49 6.10
C ARG A 34 4.58 7.89 6.38
N GLU A 35 5.37 8.44 5.48
CA GLU A 35 5.92 9.81 5.60
C GLU A 35 4.79 10.84 5.57
N TYR A 36 3.87 10.72 4.61
CA TYR A 36 2.70 11.58 4.53
C TYR A 36 1.86 11.54 5.81
N LEU A 37 1.56 10.35 6.34
CA LEU A 37 0.79 10.18 7.57
C LEU A 37 1.48 10.71 8.83
N ARG A 38 2.83 10.74 8.86
CA ARG A 38 3.58 11.35 9.96
C ARG A 38 3.40 12.85 10.02
N GLU A 39 3.39 13.52 8.87
CA GLU A 39 3.22 14.97 8.76
C GLU A 39 1.73 15.37 8.80
N ASN A 40 0.86 14.49 8.32
CA ASN A 40 -0.57 14.71 8.17
C ASN A 40 -1.36 13.57 8.84
N PRO A 41 -1.46 13.56 10.18
CA PRO A 41 -2.26 12.57 10.88
C PRO A 41 -3.76 12.74 10.56
N ASN A 42 -4.52 11.65 10.76
CA ASN A 42 -5.99 11.65 10.68
C ASN A 42 -6.58 12.02 9.30
N ARG A 43 -5.85 11.69 8.22
CA ARG A 43 -6.31 11.90 6.84
C ARG A 43 -7.16 10.74 6.34
N THR A 44 -8.04 11.06 5.41
CA THR A 44 -8.89 10.08 4.72
C THR A 44 -8.07 9.29 3.67
N PRO A 45 -8.48 8.05 3.32
CA PRO A 45 -7.86 7.30 2.24
C PRO A 45 -7.74 8.06 0.91
N MET A 46 -8.76 8.87 0.59
CA MET A 46 -8.77 9.71 -0.62
C MET A 46 -7.68 10.77 -0.60
N GLU A 47 -7.52 11.51 0.50
CA GLU A 47 -6.47 12.52 0.63
C GLU A 47 -5.08 11.90 0.52
N ILE A 48 -4.87 10.76 1.20
CA ILE A 48 -3.61 10.01 1.15
C ILE A 48 -3.33 9.56 -0.29
N ALA A 49 -4.34 9.03 -1.00
CA ALA A 49 -4.19 8.58 -2.39
C ALA A 49 -3.78 9.74 -3.31
N ASN A 50 -4.44 10.88 -3.16
CA ASN A 50 -4.15 12.07 -3.96
C ASN A 50 -2.76 12.66 -3.66
N ALA A 51 -2.34 12.66 -2.40
CA ALA A 51 -1.05 13.22 -2.00
C ALA A 51 0.14 12.30 -2.32
N THR A 52 -0.03 10.98 -2.15
CA THR A 52 1.06 10.01 -2.30
C THR A 52 1.14 9.39 -3.70
N GLY A 53 0.09 9.56 -4.52
CA GLY A 53 -0.04 8.90 -5.81
C GLY A 53 -0.30 7.40 -5.72
N VAL A 54 -0.46 6.86 -4.51
CA VAL A 54 -0.76 5.44 -4.29
C VAL A 54 -2.26 5.21 -4.51
N SER A 55 -2.61 4.14 -5.21
CA SER A 55 -4.02 3.81 -5.46
C SER A 55 -4.80 3.64 -4.15
N ILE A 56 -6.05 4.13 -4.13
CA ILE A 56 -6.91 4.05 -2.95
C ILE A 56 -7.13 2.60 -2.49
N SER A 57 -7.20 1.65 -3.43
CA SER A 57 -7.34 0.21 -3.14
C SER A 57 -6.18 -0.33 -2.31
N LYS A 58 -4.93 0.07 -2.63
CA LYS A 58 -3.74 -0.29 -1.84
C LYS A 58 -3.77 0.33 -0.45
N ILE A 59 -4.14 1.60 -0.34
CA ILE A 59 -4.24 2.30 0.95
C ILE A 59 -5.26 1.61 1.85
N LEU A 60 -6.45 1.31 1.33
CA LEU A 60 -7.48 0.56 2.05
C LEU A 60 -6.98 -0.83 2.48
N ARG A 61 -6.19 -1.51 1.65
CA ARG A 61 -5.57 -2.80 2.00
C ARG A 61 -4.60 -2.65 3.17
N TYR A 62 -3.76 -1.62 3.18
CA TYR A 62 -2.82 -1.37 4.28
C TYR A 62 -3.51 -1.02 5.60
N VAL A 63 -4.63 -0.34 5.53
CA VAL A 63 -5.47 -0.06 6.71
C VAL A 63 -6.10 -1.34 7.22
N ARG A 64 -6.69 -2.16 6.33
CA ARG A 64 -7.29 -3.45 6.71
C ARG A 64 -6.28 -4.43 7.29
N SER A 65 -5.03 -4.40 6.84
CA SER A 65 -3.95 -5.23 7.41
C SER A 65 -3.43 -4.72 8.76
N GLY A 66 -3.97 -3.61 9.28
CA GLY A 66 -3.54 -3.00 10.55
C GLY A 66 -2.21 -2.25 10.46
N SER A 67 -1.71 -2.00 9.24
CA SER A 67 -0.41 -1.34 9.04
C SER A 67 -0.47 0.18 9.21
N PHE A 68 -1.66 0.77 9.06
CA PHE A 68 -1.93 2.19 9.32
C PHE A 68 -3.25 2.40 10.04
N THR A 69 -3.29 3.36 10.97
CA THR A 69 -4.52 3.81 11.62
C THR A 69 -4.99 5.08 10.93
N ILE A 70 -6.10 4.98 10.20
CA ILE A 70 -6.82 6.15 9.68
C ILE A 70 -8.04 6.42 10.55
N VAL A 71 -8.32 7.69 10.79
CA VAL A 71 -9.53 8.09 11.51
C VAL A 71 -10.63 8.19 10.47
N ASN A 72 -11.52 7.19 10.43
CA ASN A 72 -12.75 7.35 9.69
C ASN A 72 -13.63 8.32 10.51
N ARG A 73 -13.80 9.54 10.02
CA ARG A 73 -14.81 10.47 10.56
C ARG A 73 -16.18 10.04 10.04
N ASP A 74 -16.58 8.83 10.39
CA ASP A 74 -17.97 8.41 10.26
C ASP A 74 -18.71 9.05 11.44
N ARG A 75 -19.58 10.00 11.11
CA ARG A 75 -20.44 10.74 12.05
C ARG A 75 -21.63 9.89 12.46
#